data_AF-A0A268KD03-F1
#
_entry.id   AF-A0A268KD03-F1
#
_cell.length_a   1.000
_cell.length_b   1.000
_cell.length_c   1.000
_cell.angle_alpha   90.00
_cell.angle_beta   90.00
_cell.angle_gamma   90.00
#
_symmetry.space_group_name_H-M   'P 1'
#
loop_
_entity.id
_entity.type
_entity.pdbx_description
1 polymer ?
#
loop_
_entity_poly.entity_id
_entity_poly.type
_entity_poly.pdbx_seq_one_letter_code
_entity_poly.pdbx_strand_id
1 'polypeptide(L)'
;MGLQLCNCGATAIGSGTTTIQAGLFPLPITLNFDVNIRICRNCMLADSSVIASFSAIIPFIGTVTASFSGVPTGFPICTVENGVQILEVEVAGDLILNGGEPDNVTFTLTLNSNNQVCIDLTFGFITLPCLTVPVEFTC
;
A
#
# COMPACT_ATOMS: atom_id res chain seq x y z
N MET A 1 -16.28 -14.53 -15.75
CA MET A 1 -15.95 -13.91 -14.45
C MET A 1 -16.46 -12.48 -14.53
N GLY A 2 -17.42 -12.10 -13.69
CA GLY A 2 -18.07 -10.79 -13.78
C GLY A 2 -17.31 -9.76 -12.94
N LEU A 3 -17.04 -8.59 -13.53
CA LEU A 3 -16.62 -7.40 -12.79
C LEU A 3 -17.81 -6.96 -11.92
N GLN A 4 -17.66 -7.06 -10.60
CA GLN A 4 -18.69 -6.56 -9.68
C GLN A 4 -18.30 -5.15 -9.25
N LEU A 5 -18.65 -4.18 -10.08
CA LEU A 5 -18.47 -2.76 -9.77
C LEU A 5 -19.48 -2.39 -8.66
N CYS A 6 -18.94 -1.90 -7.54
CA CYS A 6 -19.66 -1.32 -6.39
C CYS A 6 -20.43 -2.30 -5.49
N ASN A 7 -19.72 -2.90 -4.53
CA ASN A 7 -20.11 -2.90 -3.10
C ASN A 7 -18.98 -3.43 -2.19
N CYS A 8 -17.73 -3.39 -2.62
CA CYS A 8 -16.64 -3.94 -1.83
C CYS A 8 -15.85 -2.81 -1.18
N GLY A 9 -15.42 -3.07 0.04
CA GLY A 9 -14.45 -2.31 0.79
C GLY A 9 -13.48 -3.30 1.40
N ALA A 10 -12.35 -2.82 1.89
CA ALA A 10 -11.39 -3.67 2.56
C ALA A 10 -10.66 -2.90 3.64
N THR A 11 -10.31 -3.58 4.71
CA THR A 11 -9.44 -3.07 5.75
C THR A 11 -8.18 -3.91 5.79
N ALA A 12 -7.03 -3.25 5.90
CA ALA A 12 -5.75 -3.91 6.13
C ALA A 12 -4.99 -3.12 7.20
N ILE A 13 -4.80 -3.74 8.36
CA ILE A 13 -4.07 -3.16 9.47
C ILE A 13 -2.99 -4.15 9.88
N GLY A 14 -1.74 -3.69 9.90
CA GLY A 14 -0.67 -4.49 10.45
C GLY A 14 0.70 -3.89 10.23
N SER A 15 1.63 -4.40 11.02
CA SER A 15 3.03 -4.01 11.02
C SER A 15 3.92 -5.23 10.89
N GLY A 16 5.09 -5.07 10.28
CA GLY A 16 6.02 -6.17 10.15
C GLY A 16 7.33 -5.77 9.50
N THR A 17 8.08 -6.78 9.10
CA THR A 17 9.35 -6.62 8.40
C THR A 17 9.37 -7.47 7.15
N THR A 18 9.87 -6.92 6.05
CA THR A 18 10.11 -7.66 4.81
C THR A 18 11.49 -7.34 4.28
N THR A 19 12.07 -8.25 3.53
CA THR A 19 13.39 -8.05 2.93
C THR A 19 13.22 -7.67 1.48
N ILE A 20 13.80 -6.54 1.10
CA ILE A 20 13.79 -6.03 -0.27
C ILE A 20 15.19 -6.05 -0.86
N GLN A 21 15.25 -6.17 -2.18
CA GLN A 21 16.48 -5.96 -2.95
C GLN A 21 16.41 -4.54 -3.52
N ALA A 22 17.30 -3.65 -3.09
CA ALA A 22 17.43 -2.35 -3.74
C ALA A 22 18.27 -2.55 -5.02
N GLY A 23 17.73 -2.20 -6.19
CA GLY A 23 18.33 -2.59 -7.47
C GLY A 23 19.81 -2.20 -7.67
N LEU A 24 20.28 -1.15 -6.98
CA LEU A 24 21.67 -0.68 -7.04
C LEU A 24 22.60 -1.29 -5.97
N PHE A 25 22.07 -1.99 -4.97
CA PHE A 25 22.86 -2.57 -3.88
C PHE A 25 22.64 -4.08 -3.83
N PRO A 26 23.70 -4.90 -3.96
CA PRO A 26 23.58 -6.37 -3.92
C PRO A 26 23.29 -6.92 -2.52
N LEU A 27 22.85 -6.07 -1.58
CA LEU A 27 22.60 -6.43 -0.20
C LEU A 27 21.09 -6.38 0.09
N PRO A 28 20.53 -7.44 0.70
CA PRO A 28 19.16 -7.42 1.18
C PRO A 28 18.98 -6.31 2.22
N ILE A 29 17.97 -5.47 2.05
CA ILE A 29 17.62 -4.41 2.99
C ILE A 29 16.36 -4.85 3.74
N THR A 30 16.40 -4.77 5.06
CA THR A 30 15.20 -5.00 5.89
C THR A 30 14.35 -3.75 5.92
N LEU A 31 13.13 -3.86 5.40
CA LEU A 31 12.08 -2.85 5.42
C LEU A 31 11.12 -3.16 6.56
N ASN A 32 11.05 -2.27 7.53
CA ASN A 32 9.99 -2.27 8.53
C ASN A 32 8.80 -1.50 7.95
N PHE A 33 7.60 -2.01 8.14
CA PHE A 33 6.38 -1.36 7.66
C PHE A 33 5.32 -1.35 8.75
N ASP A 34 4.47 -0.34 8.69
CA ASP A 34 3.22 -0.22 9.45
C ASP A 34 2.17 0.35 8.48
N VAL A 35 1.08 -0.40 8.28
CA VAL A 35 0.00 0.01 7.39
C VAL A 35 -1.33 0.01 8.13
N ASN A 36 -2.12 1.03 7.85
CA ASN A 36 -3.49 1.17 8.28
C ASN A 36 -4.31 1.69 7.08
N ILE A 37 -5.01 0.76 6.46
CA ILE A 37 -5.76 0.97 5.24
C ILE A 37 -7.22 0.66 5.54
N ARG A 38 -8.08 1.60 5.18
CA ARG A 38 -9.53 1.45 5.23
C ARG A 38 -10.11 1.97 3.92
N ILE A 39 -10.67 1.06 3.14
CA ILE A 39 -11.41 1.38 1.93
C ILE A 39 -12.88 1.06 2.23
N CYS A 40 -13.70 2.10 2.34
CA CYS A 40 -15.13 1.95 2.62
C CYS A 40 -15.90 1.42 1.41
N ARG A 41 -17.02 0.74 1.70
CA ARG A 41 -17.95 0.25 0.68
C ARG A 41 -18.73 1.42 0.09
N ASN A 42 -18.91 1.38 -1.23
CA ASN A 42 -19.61 2.36 -2.06
C ASN A 42 -18.99 3.76 -2.10
N CYS A 43 -19.27 4.41 -3.23
CA CYS A 43 -18.89 5.71 -3.79
C CYS A 43 -18.65 6.92 -2.86
N MET A 44 -18.84 6.82 -1.55
CA MET A 44 -18.52 7.87 -0.59
C MET A 44 -17.15 7.59 0.02
N LEU A 45 -16.11 8.04 -0.68
CA LEU A 45 -14.71 8.02 -0.25
C LEU A 45 -14.43 8.79 1.05
N ALA A 46 -15.45 9.45 1.63
CA ALA A 46 -15.36 10.33 2.80
C ALA A 46 -14.81 9.65 4.07
N ASP A 47 -14.90 8.32 4.16
CA ASP A 47 -14.40 7.53 5.30
C ASP A 47 -13.24 6.60 4.92
N SER A 48 -12.74 6.70 3.69
CA SER A 48 -11.60 5.90 3.23
C SER A 48 -10.29 6.61 3.55
N SER A 49 -9.31 5.85 4.04
CA SER A 49 -7.99 6.36 4.40
C SER A 49 -6.92 5.34 4.10
N VAL A 50 -5.77 5.80 3.63
CA VAL A 50 -4.59 4.97 3.40
C VAL A 50 -3.43 5.63 4.12
N ILE A 51 -2.99 5.00 5.21
CA ILE A 51 -1.83 5.43 5.98
C ILE A 51 -0.82 4.30 5.94
N ALA A 52 0.40 4.61 5.52
CA ALA A 52 1.48 3.64 5.46
C ALA A 52 2.79 4.31 5.90
N SER A 53 3.57 3.62 6.72
CA SER A 53 4.90 4.06 7.15
C SER A 53 5.90 2.95 6.89
N PHE A 54 7.05 3.34 6.36
CA PHE A 54 8.14 2.48 5.98
C PHE A 54 9.44 3.00 6.57
N SER A 55 10.29 2.10 7.05
CA SER A 55 11.62 2.43 7.57
C SER A 55 12.60 1.33 7.21
N ALA A 56 13.71 1.71 6.59
CA ALA A 56 14.78 0.80 6.23
C ALA A 56 16.13 1.37 6.64
N ILE A 57 17.03 0.51 7.13
CA ILE A 57 18.42 0.89 7.37
C ILE A 57 19.23 0.44 6.16
N ILE A 58 19.69 1.42 5.38
CA ILE A 58 20.48 1.17 4.18
C ILE A 58 21.97 1.32 4.54
N PRO A 59 22.80 0.30 4.31
CA PRO A 59 24.25 0.43 4.48
C PRO A 59 24.79 1.65 3.72
N PHE A 60 25.75 2.38 4.32
CA PHE A 60 26.40 3.57 3.76
C PHE A 60 25.55 4.85 3.63
N ILE A 61 24.22 4.76 3.57
CA ILE A 61 23.31 5.92 3.46
C ILE A 61 22.66 6.25 4.81
N GLY A 62 22.49 5.25 5.68
CA GLY A 62 21.83 5.39 6.98
C GLY A 62 20.38 4.97 6.95
N THR A 63 19.59 5.48 7.90
CA THR A 63 18.16 5.13 7.99
C THR A 63 17.36 5.99 7.02
N VAL A 64 16.55 5.34 6.19
CA VAL A 64 15.57 5.98 5.31
C VAL A 64 14.18 5.70 5.86
N THR A 65 13.41 6.75 6.10
CA THR A 65 11.99 6.64 6.46
C THR A 65 11.12 7.23 5.36
N ALA A 66 9.97 6.62 5.14
CA ALA A 66 8.95 7.12 4.23
C ALA A 66 7.59 6.97 4.91
N SER A 67 6.80 8.03 4.96
CA SER A 67 5.43 7.99 5.47
C SER A 67 4.48 8.52 4.41
N PHE A 68 3.44 7.76 4.11
CA PHE A 68 2.38 8.11 3.18
C PHE A 68 1.07 8.26 3.95
N SER A 69 0.33 9.33 3.64
CA SER A 69 -1.03 9.55 4.10
C SER A 69 -1.86 10.07 2.94
N GLY A 70 -2.92 9.35 2.60
CA GLY A 70 -3.76 9.70 1.46
C GLY A 70 -5.17 9.16 1.56
N VAL A 71 -5.94 9.48 0.52
CA VAL A 71 -7.32 9.03 0.34
C VAL A 71 -7.47 8.45 -1.07
N PRO A 72 -8.37 7.48 -1.25
CA PRO A 72 -8.62 6.98 -2.59
C PRO A 72 -9.27 8.07 -3.44
N THR A 73 -8.87 8.17 -4.71
CA THR A 73 -9.35 9.18 -5.67
C THR A 73 -10.31 8.60 -6.72
N GLY A 74 -10.29 7.27 -6.89
CA GLY A 74 -11.14 6.54 -7.83
C GLY A 74 -12.14 5.61 -7.15
N PHE A 75 -12.97 4.96 -7.96
CA PHE A 75 -13.85 3.89 -7.47
C PHE A 75 -13.05 2.60 -7.25
N PRO A 76 -13.20 1.92 -6.10
CA PRO A 76 -12.57 0.63 -5.89
C PRO A 76 -13.18 -0.41 -6.84
N ILE A 77 -12.32 -1.17 -7.51
CA ILE A 77 -12.69 -2.26 -8.41
C ILE A 77 -12.42 -3.56 -7.66
N CYS A 78 -13.45 -4.42 -7.55
CA CYS A 78 -13.25 -5.77 -7.02
C CYS A 78 -13.39 -6.83 -8.09
N THR A 79 -12.40 -7.72 -8.12
CA THR A 79 -12.34 -8.88 -9.00
C THR A 79 -12.15 -10.14 -8.16
N VAL A 80 -12.52 -11.28 -8.75
CA VAL A 80 -12.24 -12.60 -8.18
C VAL A 80 -11.45 -13.40 -9.20
N GLU A 81 -10.21 -13.73 -8.85
CA GLU A 81 -9.31 -14.50 -9.69
C GLU A 81 -8.90 -15.77 -8.94
N ASN A 82 -9.16 -16.94 -9.51
CA ASN A 82 -8.83 -18.23 -8.89
C ASN A 82 -9.37 -18.40 -7.44
N GLY A 83 -10.53 -17.81 -7.14
CA GLY A 83 -11.14 -17.84 -5.80
C GLY A 83 -10.59 -16.81 -4.81
N VAL A 84 -9.66 -15.97 -5.25
CA VAL A 84 -9.05 -14.90 -4.46
C VAL A 84 -9.75 -13.59 -4.77
N GLN A 85 -10.23 -12.88 -3.76
CA GLN A 85 -10.80 -11.54 -3.92
C GLN A 85 -9.68 -10.51 -3.98
N ILE A 86 -9.75 -9.63 -4.97
CA ILE A 86 -8.78 -8.57 -5.20
C ILE A 86 -9.56 -7.25 -5.24
N LEU A 87 -9.08 -6.24 -4.52
CA LEU A 87 -9.57 -4.85 -4.58
C LEU A 87 -8.44 -3.98 -5.11
N GLU A 88 -8.72 -3.22 -6.16
CA GLU A 88 -7.82 -2.22 -6.74
C GLU A 88 -8.43 -0.84 -6.64
N VAL A 89 -7.66 0.15 -6.19
CA VAL A 89 -8.11 1.54 -6.13
C VAL A 89 -6.94 2.50 -6.30
N GLU A 90 -7.18 3.60 -6.99
CA GLU A 90 -6.20 4.69 -7.09
C GLU A 90 -6.25 5.54 -5.81
N VAL A 91 -5.08 5.88 -5.28
CA VAL A 91 -4.91 6.65 -4.04
C VAL A 91 -3.97 7.82 -4.31
N ALA A 92 -4.36 9.00 -3.83
CA ALA A 92 -3.51 10.18 -3.85
C ALA A 92 -3.32 10.73 -2.44
N GLY A 93 -2.15 11.27 -2.17
CA GLY A 93 -1.83 11.80 -0.86
C GLY A 93 -0.41 12.33 -0.77
N ASP A 94 0.00 12.58 0.46
CA ASP A 94 1.30 13.15 0.78
C ASP A 94 2.27 12.03 1.15
N LEU A 95 3.41 12.00 0.47
CA LEU A 95 4.57 11.18 0.78
C LEU A 95 5.65 12.07 1.42
N ILE A 96 6.07 11.73 2.63
CA ILE A 96 7.14 12.41 3.33
C ILE A 96 8.33 11.46 3.44
N LEU A 97 9.46 11.86 2.89
CA LEU A 97 10.72 11.12 2.97
C LEU A 97 11.63 11.75 4.01
N ASN A 98 12.14 10.96 4.95
CA ASN A 98 13.08 11.37 6.00
C ASN A 98 12.63 12.59 6.82
N GLY A 99 11.31 12.79 6.98
CA GLY A 99 10.76 13.96 7.67
C GLY A 99 10.91 15.28 6.91
N GLY A 100 11.15 15.22 5.59
CA GLY A 100 11.23 16.38 4.70
C GLY A 100 9.88 17.00 4.38
N GLU A 101 9.84 17.80 3.31
CA GLU A 101 8.58 18.36 2.80
C GLU A 101 7.71 17.25 2.18
N PRO A 102 6.37 17.34 2.30
CA PRO A 102 5.45 16.39 1.68
C PRO A 102 5.44 16.56 0.16
N ASP A 103 5.67 15.46 -0.54
CA ASP A 103 5.50 15.33 -1.99
C ASP A 103 4.14 14.71 -2.29
N ASN A 104 3.34 15.34 -3.16
CA ASN A 104 2.06 14.78 -3.57
C ASN A 104 2.29 13.64 -4.58
N VAL A 105 1.83 12.44 -4.25
CA VAL A 105 1.98 11.25 -5.09
C VAL A 105 0.64 10.55 -5.29
N THR A 106 0.49 9.91 -6.45
CA THR A 106 -0.65 9.08 -6.81
C THR A 106 -0.17 7.70 -7.24
N PHE A 107 -0.79 6.64 -6.73
CA PHE A 107 -0.46 5.27 -7.09
C PHE A 107 -1.67 4.34 -7.01
N THR A 108 -1.53 3.14 -7.56
CA THR A 108 -2.53 2.07 -7.43
C THR A 108 -2.26 1.24 -6.18
N LEU A 109 -3.29 1.13 -5.33
CA LEU A 109 -3.31 0.24 -4.18
C LEU A 109 -4.07 -1.03 -4.56
N THR A 110 -3.43 -2.18 -4.35
CA THR A 110 -4.05 -3.49 -4.54
C THR A 110 -4.10 -4.25 -3.21
N LEU A 111 -5.29 -4.70 -2.82
CA LEU A 111 -5.54 -5.53 -1.64
C LEU A 111 -6.03 -6.90 -2.09
N ASN A 112 -5.56 -7.96 -1.44
CA ASN A 112 -5.88 -9.34 -1.83
C ASN A 112 -6.26 -10.18 -0.60
N SER A 113 -7.28 -11.03 -0.73
CA SER A 113 -7.83 -11.85 0.35
C SER A 113 -6.88 -12.95 0.87
N ASN A 114 -5.74 -13.15 0.23
CA ASN A 114 -4.61 -13.95 0.71
C ASN A 114 -3.71 -13.18 1.69
N ASN A 115 -4.21 -12.09 2.29
CA ASN A 115 -3.48 -11.22 3.21
C ASN A 115 -2.30 -10.50 2.56
N GLN A 116 -2.53 -9.88 1.40
CA GLN A 116 -1.50 -9.12 0.70
C GLN A 116 -1.95 -7.69 0.40
N VAL A 117 -1.04 -6.74 0.61
CA VAL A 117 -1.19 -5.31 0.33
C VAL A 117 -0.05 -4.90 -0.60
N CYS A 118 -0.36 -4.53 -1.83
CA CYS A 118 0.62 -4.04 -2.80
C CYS A 118 0.42 -2.54 -3.00
N ILE A 119 1.48 -1.78 -2.76
CA ILE A 119 1.52 -0.33 -2.95
C ILE A 119 2.48 -0.10 -4.11
N ASP A 120 1.95 0.26 -5.29
CA ASP A 120 2.75 0.50 -6.49
C ASP A 120 3.42 1.88 -6.45
N LEU A 121 4.30 2.06 -5.46
CA LEU A 121 5.08 3.27 -5.26
C LEU A 121 6.56 2.93 -5.43
N THR A 122 7.22 3.69 -6.30
CA THR A 122 8.68 3.64 -6.47
C THR A 122 9.28 4.96 -6.00
N PHE A 123 10.22 4.90 -5.07
CA PHE A 123 10.98 6.05 -4.60
C PHE A 123 12.46 5.88 -4.94
N GLY A 124 12.96 6.73 -5.84
CA GLY A 124 14.31 6.61 -6.37
C GLY A 124 14.52 5.26 -7.07
N PHE A 125 15.32 4.39 -6.45
CA PHE A 125 15.68 3.05 -6.96
C PHE A 125 15.06 1.90 -6.13
N ILE A 126 14.10 2.21 -5.26
CA ILE A 126 13.42 1.23 -4.42
C ILE A 126 11.97 1.12 -4.87
N THR A 127 11.58 -0.09 -5.26
CA THR A 127 10.18 -0.46 -5.49
C THR A 127 9.69 -1.24 -4.27
N LEU A 128 8.55 -0.83 -3.72
CA LEU A 128 7.97 -1.53 -2.57
C LEU A 128 7.45 -2.91 -2.99
N PRO A 129 7.76 -3.97 -2.23
CA PRO A 129 7.14 -5.27 -2.44
C PRO A 129 5.69 -5.24 -1.96
N CYS A 130 4.91 -6.23 -2.38
CA CYS A 130 3.66 -6.54 -1.68
C CYS A 130 3.96 -6.99 -0.25
N LEU A 131 3.26 -6.40 0.71
CA LEU A 131 3.35 -6.69 2.12
C LEU A 131 2.37 -7.80 2.49
N THR A 132 2.79 -8.72 3.35
CA THR A 132 1.89 -9.73 3.92
C THR A 132 1.24 -9.15 5.18
N VAL A 133 -0.02 -8.73 5.08
CA VAL A 133 -0.79 -8.07 6.13
C VAL A 133 -2.20 -8.62 6.13
N PRO A 134 -2.82 -8.91 7.29
CA PRO A 134 -4.22 -9.34 7.33
C PRO A 134 -5.13 -8.38 6.54
N VAL A 135 -5.85 -8.91 5.56
CA VAL A 135 -6.80 -8.15 4.75
C VAL A 135 -8.21 -8.70 4.98
N GLU A 136 -9.09 -7.85 5.46
CA GLU A 136 -10.49 -8.19 5.66
C GLU A 136 -11.34 -7.49 4.60
N PHE A 137 -11.94 -8.30 3.72
CA PHE A 137 -12.88 -7.80 2.73
C PHE A 137 -14.25 -7.62 3.36
N THR A 138 -14.87 -6.51 3.02
CA THR A 138 -16.22 -6.17 3.42
C THR A 138 -17.02 -6.00 2.12
N CYS A 139 -17.85 -6.98 1.78
CA CYS A 139 -18.75 -6.97 0.60
C CYS A 139 -20.23 -6.94 1.00
#